data_AF-D8J397-F1
#
_entry.id   AF-D8J397-F1
#
_cell.length_a   1.000
_cell.length_b   1.000
_cell.length_c   1.000
_cell.angle_alpha   90.00
_cell.angle_beta   90.00
_cell.angle_gamma   90.00
#
_symmetry.space_group_name_H-M   'P 1'
#
loop_
_entity.id
_entity.type
_entity.pdbx_description
1 polymer ?
#
loop_
_entity_poly.entity_id
_entity_poly.type
_entity_poly.pdbx_seq_one_letter_code
_entity_poly.pdbx_strand_id
1 'polypeptide(L)'
;MLGDAIEYPARGEDALTTVLVGGLLPVLSAMVGFVGLALSVVLIGLAILPFAALPLLALCGYYVAVLRRVAAGDPDPPQFRNWGRLIVDGLRFLAVSIAYAIPFALLLGLFFAVLAASEAAVGSSAAETVAAIGAVLTALLAVGSLVAYAYLQPLALANLAREGRLGAAFDLGTIRKAGLSRAYATAWALGALVWAVGAALEGALWVVTIGLFVGFYADVARYYLYGRGLGRALSGPPAREPPRAEDRELPPPVVPASERAACPVDPETIPRIEDPATFETRTGGRDRRRGWPDWESESDPDERP
;
A
#
# COMPACT_ATOMS: atom_id res chain seq x y z
N MET A 1 -3.03 -0.47 7.54
CA MET A 1 -2.79 -0.20 6.10
C MET A 1 -1.47 0.52 5.90
N LEU A 2 -1.33 1.77 6.35
CA LEU A 2 -0.08 2.53 6.15
C LEU A 2 1.07 1.96 6.98
N GLY A 3 0.84 1.61 8.26
CA GLY A 3 1.83 0.93 9.11
C GLY A 3 2.32 -0.38 8.47
N ASP A 4 1.38 -1.25 8.07
CA ASP A 4 1.71 -2.50 7.37
C ASP A 4 2.55 -2.28 6.10
N ALA A 5 2.26 -1.20 5.35
CA ALA A 5 2.94 -0.89 4.11
C ALA A 5 4.37 -0.40 4.33
N ILE A 6 4.61 0.35 5.40
CA ILE A 6 5.96 0.80 5.78
C ILE A 6 6.74 -0.38 6.31
N GLU A 7 6.17 -1.25 7.14
CA GLU A 7 6.91 -2.41 7.65
C GLU A 7 7.21 -3.46 6.57
N TYR A 8 6.36 -3.60 5.57
CA TYR A 8 6.42 -4.69 4.59
C TYR A 8 7.80 -4.88 3.91
N PRO A 9 8.47 -3.84 3.38
CA PRO A 9 9.80 -4.01 2.77
C PRO A 9 10.89 -4.40 3.76
N ALA A 10 10.68 -4.18 5.06
CA ALA A 10 11.62 -4.51 6.13
C ALA A 10 11.35 -5.89 6.78
N ARG A 11 10.30 -6.60 6.35
CA ARG A 11 9.97 -7.93 6.88
C ARG A 11 10.84 -9.03 6.27
N GLY A 12 11.13 -10.05 7.09
CA GLY A 12 11.90 -11.23 6.71
C GLY A 12 13.40 -11.09 6.91
N GLU A 13 14.09 -12.22 6.98
CA GLU A 13 15.54 -12.30 7.24
C GLU A 13 16.38 -11.69 6.09
N ASP A 14 15.84 -11.68 4.87
CA ASP A 14 16.51 -11.17 3.66
C ASP A 14 16.13 -9.72 3.31
N ALA A 15 15.47 -8.99 4.23
CA ALA A 15 14.98 -7.64 3.98
C ALA A 15 16.10 -6.68 3.54
N LEU A 16 17.23 -6.69 4.27
CA LEU A 16 18.38 -5.85 3.95
C LEU A 16 18.94 -6.16 2.56
N THR A 17 19.15 -7.44 2.24
CA THR A 17 19.64 -7.89 0.93
C THR A 17 18.68 -7.45 -0.18
N THR A 18 17.39 -7.55 0.06
CA THR A 18 16.35 -7.19 -0.91
C THR A 18 16.33 -5.69 -1.17
N VAL A 19 16.40 -4.86 -0.12
CA VAL A 19 16.51 -3.40 -0.26
C VAL A 19 17.81 -3.00 -0.95
N LEU A 20 18.92 -3.64 -0.58
CA LEU A 20 20.24 -3.36 -1.17
C LEU A 20 20.27 -3.70 -2.66
N VAL A 21 19.81 -4.89 -3.05
CA VAL A 21 19.75 -5.32 -4.46
C VAL A 21 18.75 -4.46 -5.24
N GLY A 22 17.55 -4.26 -4.69
CA GLY A 22 16.50 -3.46 -5.32
C GLY A 22 16.93 -2.02 -5.57
N GLY A 23 17.61 -1.39 -4.60
CA GLY A 23 18.16 -0.05 -4.73
C GLY A 23 19.35 0.03 -5.68
N LEU A 24 20.21 -1.00 -5.77
CA LEU A 24 21.39 -0.94 -6.66
C LEU A 24 21.06 -1.24 -8.13
N LEU A 25 19.96 -1.95 -8.41
CA LEU A 25 19.55 -2.32 -9.78
C LEU A 25 19.35 -1.11 -10.73
N PRO A 26 18.68 -0.01 -10.32
CA PRO A 26 18.62 1.22 -11.11
C PRO A 26 20.00 1.83 -11.38
N VAL A 27 20.92 1.82 -10.41
CA VAL A 27 22.31 2.32 -10.63
C VAL A 27 23.00 1.48 -11.67
N LEU A 28 22.90 0.16 -11.56
CA LEU A 28 23.51 -0.77 -12.50
C LEU A 28 22.95 -0.55 -13.91
N SER A 29 21.62 -0.42 -14.04
CA SER A 29 20.96 -0.08 -15.30
C SER A 29 21.47 1.24 -15.87
N ALA A 30 21.54 2.29 -15.05
CA ALA A 30 22.02 3.60 -15.46
C ALA A 30 23.48 3.56 -15.91
N MET A 31 24.36 2.90 -15.14
CA MET A 31 25.79 2.75 -15.47
C MET A 31 25.98 2.04 -16.81
N VAL A 32 25.31 0.91 -17.03
CA VAL A 32 25.36 0.20 -18.32
C VAL A 32 24.79 1.07 -19.44
N GLY A 33 23.71 1.82 -19.18
CA GLY A 33 23.12 2.78 -20.11
C GLY A 33 24.08 3.91 -20.50
N PHE A 34 24.76 4.52 -19.52
CA PHE A 34 25.76 5.56 -19.74
C PHE A 34 26.96 5.03 -20.54
N VAL A 35 27.45 3.84 -20.21
CA VAL A 35 28.53 3.19 -20.97
C VAL A 35 28.09 2.88 -22.40
N GLY A 36 26.90 2.31 -22.58
CA GLY A 36 26.32 2.05 -23.89
C GLY A 36 26.12 3.32 -24.71
N LEU A 37 25.69 4.41 -24.08
CA LEU A 37 25.54 5.71 -24.73
C LEU A 37 26.89 6.32 -25.10
N ALA A 38 27.88 6.30 -24.20
CA ALA A 38 29.22 6.82 -24.46
C ALA A 38 29.92 6.08 -25.60
N LEU A 39 29.75 4.75 -25.67
CA LEU A 39 30.33 3.90 -26.72
C LEU A 39 29.47 3.87 -28.00
N SER A 40 28.30 4.53 -28.02
CA SER A 40 27.41 4.53 -29.19
C SER A 40 28.04 5.18 -30.42
N VAL A 41 28.97 6.12 -30.19
CA VAL A 41 29.82 6.76 -31.22
C VAL A 41 30.59 5.73 -32.06
N VAL A 42 30.90 4.56 -31.50
CA VAL A 42 31.68 3.50 -32.14
C VAL A 42 30.78 2.34 -32.64
N LEU A 43 29.46 2.52 -32.71
CA LEU A 43 28.42 1.49 -32.99
C LEU A 43 28.34 0.34 -31.96
N ILE A 44 29.43 0.04 -31.24
CA ILE A 44 29.50 -0.98 -30.17
C ILE A 44 28.53 -0.65 -29.04
N GLY A 45 28.39 0.63 -28.68
CA GLY A 45 27.47 1.04 -27.63
C GLY A 45 25.99 0.76 -27.94
N LEU A 46 25.60 0.75 -29.22
CA LEU A 46 24.24 0.41 -29.63
C LEU A 46 23.88 -1.05 -29.29
N ALA A 47 24.85 -1.95 -29.34
CA ALA A 47 24.67 -3.35 -28.95
C ALA A 47 24.57 -3.53 -27.41
N ILE A 48 25.10 -2.59 -26.62
CA ILE A 48 25.12 -2.66 -25.15
C ILE A 48 23.82 -2.11 -24.54
N LEU A 49 23.19 -1.11 -25.16
CA LEU A 49 21.97 -0.46 -24.66
C LEU A 49 20.83 -1.43 -24.29
N PRO A 50 20.52 -2.49 -25.05
CA PRO A 50 19.49 -3.46 -24.67
C PRO A 50 19.78 -4.17 -23.33
N PHE A 51 21.06 -4.38 -22.98
CA PHE A 51 21.45 -5.01 -21.72
C PHE A 51 21.20 -4.09 -20.51
N ALA A 52 21.23 -2.77 -20.70
CA ALA A 52 20.84 -1.81 -19.66
C ALA A 52 19.39 -1.98 -19.22
N ALA A 53 18.53 -2.55 -20.09
CA ALA A 53 17.13 -2.82 -19.76
C ALA A 53 16.96 -4.02 -18.81
N LEU A 54 17.89 -4.98 -18.76
CA LEU A 54 17.72 -6.21 -17.98
C LEU A 54 17.58 -5.96 -16.46
N PRO A 55 18.42 -5.14 -15.81
CA PRO A 55 18.25 -4.84 -14.39
C PRO A 55 16.92 -4.12 -14.11
N LEU A 56 16.52 -3.21 -15.01
CA LEU A 56 15.26 -2.47 -14.88
C LEU A 56 14.04 -3.39 -15.06
N LEU A 57 14.08 -4.32 -16.02
CA LEU A 57 13.05 -5.34 -16.20
C LEU A 57 12.95 -6.24 -14.97
N ALA A 58 14.07 -6.65 -14.38
CA ALA A 58 14.06 -7.42 -13.15
C ALA A 58 13.39 -6.65 -12.00
N LEU A 59 13.66 -5.34 -11.88
CA LEU A 59 13.01 -4.48 -10.89
C LEU A 59 11.50 -4.32 -11.14
N CYS A 60 11.08 -4.08 -12.38
CA CYS A 60 9.66 -4.03 -12.73
C CYS A 60 8.95 -5.35 -12.42
N GLY A 61 9.61 -6.49 -12.70
CA GLY A 61 9.10 -7.81 -12.35
C GLY A 61 9.02 -8.06 -10.85
N TYR A 62 9.92 -7.47 -10.07
CA TYR A 62 9.87 -7.50 -8.63
C TYR A 62 8.60 -6.82 -8.11
N TYR A 63 8.21 -5.66 -8.66
CA TYR A 63 6.94 -5.01 -8.30
C TYR A 63 5.72 -5.89 -8.61
N VAL A 64 5.72 -6.63 -9.73
CA VAL A 64 4.67 -7.62 -10.03
C VAL A 64 4.72 -8.80 -9.04
N ALA A 65 5.90 -9.21 -8.59
CA ALA A 65 6.05 -10.24 -7.57
C ALA A 65 5.50 -9.80 -6.21
N VAL A 66 5.72 -8.54 -5.81
CA VAL A 66 5.15 -7.92 -4.61
C VAL A 66 3.62 -7.97 -4.67
N LEU A 67 3.05 -7.48 -5.77
CA LEU A 67 1.59 -7.49 -5.98
C LEU A 67 1.00 -8.91 -5.89
N ARG A 68 1.71 -9.91 -6.42
CA ARG A 68 1.27 -11.32 -6.40
C ARG A 68 1.33 -11.93 -5.01
N ARG A 69 2.40 -11.66 -4.24
CA ARG A 69 2.50 -12.11 -2.84
C ARG A 69 1.40 -11.50 -2.00
N VAL A 70 1.19 -10.20 -2.15
CA VAL A 70 0.12 -9.47 -1.45
C VAL A 70 -1.27 -10.00 -1.82
N ALA A 71 -1.49 -10.31 -3.10
CA ALA A 71 -2.74 -10.93 -3.55
C ALA A 71 -2.92 -12.37 -3.00
N ALA A 72 -1.84 -13.11 -2.80
CA ALA A 72 -1.84 -14.42 -2.17
C ALA A 72 -1.94 -14.38 -0.63
N GLY A 73 -1.86 -13.20 -0.02
CA GLY A 73 -1.87 -13.02 1.44
C GLY A 73 -0.54 -13.36 2.12
N ASP A 74 0.55 -13.46 1.36
CA ASP A 74 1.89 -13.73 1.89
C ASP A 74 2.43 -12.45 2.60
N PRO A 75 2.80 -12.55 3.90
CA PRO A 75 3.22 -11.40 4.70
C PRO A 75 4.62 -10.88 4.35
N ASP A 76 5.44 -11.69 3.68
CA ASP A 76 6.85 -11.40 3.44
C ASP A 76 7.10 -10.87 2.01
N PRO A 77 8.07 -9.94 1.83
CA PRO A 77 8.45 -9.46 0.51
C PRO A 77 9.09 -10.58 -0.34
N PRO A 78 8.99 -10.50 -1.69
CA PRO A 78 9.65 -11.45 -2.57
C PRO A 78 11.18 -11.28 -2.50
N GLN A 79 11.91 -12.35 -2.85
CA GLN A 79 13.38 -12.36 -2.87
C GLN A 79 13.93 -12.32 -4.31
N PHE A 80 15.11 -11.73 -4.50
CA PHE A 80 15.84 -11.69 -5.77
C PHE A 80 16.58 -13.02 -6.09
N ARG A 81 15.84 -14.13 -6.20
CA ARG A 81 16.41 -15.45 -6.53
C ARG A 81 16.07 -15.90 -7.95
N ASN A 82 14.83 -15.70 -8.36
CA ASN A 82 14.31 -16.19 -9.65
C ASN A 82 14.37 -15.11 -10.74
N TRP A 83 15.58 -14.69 -11.12
CA TRP A 83 15.82 -13.61 -12.09
C TRP A 83 15.10 -13.80 -13.43
N GLY A 84 15.07 -15.01 -13.98
CA GLY A 84 14.35 -15.29 -15.23
C GLY A 84 12.85 -14.99 -15.13
N ARG A 85 12.22 -15.35 -14.00
CA ARG A 85 10.81 -15.04 -13.75
C ARG A 85 10.59 -13.54 -13.54
N LEU A 86 11.50 -12.86 -12.83
CA LEU A 86 11.46 -11.40 -12.67
C LEU A 86 11.54 -10.69 -14.02
N ILE A 87 12.44 -11.08 -14.91
CA ILE A 87 12.55 -10.45 -16.24
C ILE A 87 11.26 -10.66 -17.06
N VAL A 88 10.70 -11.88 -17.06
CA VAL A 88 9.43 -12.17 -17.77
C VAL A 88 8.27 -11.35 -17.18
N ASP A 89 8.17 -11.27 -15.87
CA ASP A 89 7.13 -10.48 -15.21
C ASP A 89 7.34 -8.97 -15.41
N GLY A 90 8.59 -8.52 -15.54
CA GLY A 90 8.94 -7.16 -15.93
C GLY A 90 8.55 -6.84 -17.37
N LEU A 91 8.71 -7.79 -18.29
CA LEU A 91 8.23 -7.62 -19.66
C LEU A 91 6.70 -7.52 -19.71
N ARG A 92 6.00 -8.30 -18.88
CA ARG A 92 4.54 -8.20 -18.73
C ARG A 92 4.13 -6.86 -18.13
N PHE A 93 4.85 -6.39 -17.12
CA PHE A 93 4.67 -5.05 -16.53
C PHE A 93 4.79 -3.98 -17.60
N LEU A 94 5.85 -4.04 -18.41
CA LEU A 94 6.11 -3.09 -19.47
C LEU A 94 5.04 -3.14 -20.55
N ALA A 95 4.65 -4.34 -21.00
CA ALA A 95 3.60 -4.51 -22.00
C ALA A 95 2.26 -3.91 -21.55
N VAL A 96 1.85 -4.15 -20.30
CA VAL A 96 0.63 -3.53 -19.74
C VAL A 96 0.79 -2.01 -19.63
N SER A 97 1.93 -1.53 -19.13
CA SER A 97 2.19 -0.10 -18.99
C SER A 97 2.15 0.62 -20.33
N ILE A 98 2.78 0.07 -21.37
CA ILE A 98 2.74 0.61 -22.74
C ILE A 98 1.32 0.59 -23.30
N ALA A 99 0.60 -0.55 -23.18
CA ALA A 99 -0.76 -0.67 -23.69
C ALA A 99 -1.71 0.36 -23.06
N TYR A 100 -1.57 0.61 -21.75
CA TYR A 100 -2.31 1.67 -21.06
C TYR A 100 -1.81 3.06 -21.42
N ALA A 101 -0.51 3.25 -21.66
CA ALA A 101 0.06 4.56 -21.96
C ALA A 101 -0.37 5.07 -23.35
N ILE A 102 -0.55 4.22 -24.35
CA ILE A 102 -0.92 4.62 -25.73
C ILE A 102 -2.10 5.61 -25.78
N PRO A 103 -3.31 5.29 -25.26
CA PRO A 103 -4.44 6.21 -25.35
C PRO A 103 -4.19 7.54 -24.64
N PHE A 104 -3.52 7.53 -23.49
CA PHE A 104 -3.22 8.77 -22.76
C PHE A 104 -2.11 9.59 -23.42
N ALA A 105 -1.13 8.93 -24.04
CA ALA A 105 -0.08 9.57 -24.82
C ALA A 105 -0.65 10.27 -26.06
N LEU A 106 -1.67 9.70 -26.70
CA LEU A 106 -2.39 10.35 -27.81
C LEU A 106 -3.12 11.63 -27.34
N LEU A 107 -3.78 11.58 -26.18
CA LEU A 107 -4.43 12.77 -25.59
C LEU A 107 -3.40 13.84 -25.20
N LEU A 108 -2.26 13.44 -24.67
CA LEU A 108 -1.16 14.35 -24.37
C LEU A 108 -0.54 14.95 -25.64
N GLY A 109 -0.38 14.15 -26.69
CA GLY A 109 0.07 14.61 -28.01
C GLY A 109 -0.89 15.60 -28.65
N LEU A 110 -2.20 15.38 -28.50
CA LEU A 110 -3.23 16.33 -28.93
C LEU A 110 -3.10 17.67 -28.19
N PHE A 111 -2.83 17.65 -26.89
CA PHE A 111 -2.55 18.87 -26.13
C PHE A 111 -1.35 19.63 -26.70
N PHE A 112 -0.23 18.96 -26.94
CA PHE A 112 0.95 19.60 -27.53
C PHE A 112 0.69 20.14 -28.95
N ALA A 113 -0.12 19.45 -29.75
CA ALA A 113 -0.51 19.92 -31.08
C ALA A 113 -1.37 21.19 -30.99
N VAL A 114 -2.32 21.26 -30.06
CA VAL A 114 -3.14 22.45 -29.82
C VAL A 114 -2.31 23.61 -29.26
N LEU A 115 -1.37 23.32 -28.37
CA LEU A 115 -0.44 24.31 -27.85
C LEU A 115 0.42 24.92 -28.98
N ALA A 116 1.01 24.09 -29.84
CA ALA A 116 1.79 24.55 -30.99
C ALA A 116 0.94 25.34 -32.00
N ALA A 117 -0.30 24.91 -32.26
CA ALA A 117 -1.22 25.66 -33.11
C ALA A 117 -1.62 27.02 -32.51
N SER A 118 -1.66 27.11 -31.18
CA SER A 118 -1.98 28.36 -30.47
C SER A 118 -0.88 29.41 -30.64
N GLU A 119 0.39 28.99 -30.65
CA GLU A 119 1.53 29.87 -30.93
C GLU A 119 1.51 30.39 -32.38
N ALA A 120 0.94 29.63 -33.32
CA ALA A 120 0.81 30.04 -34.72
C ALA A 120 -0.36 31.02 -34.97
N ALA A 121 -1.27 31.21 -34.01
CA ALA A 121 -2.48 32.03 -34.16
C ALA A 121 -2.27 33.53 -33.84
N VAL A 122 -1.02 33.94 -33.58
CA VAL A 122 -0.65 35.30 -33.20
C VAL A 122 -0.99 36.29 -34.33
N GLY A 123 -1.63 37.40 -33.97
CA GLY A 123 -1.96 38.48 -34.91
C GLY A 123 -3.46 38.69 -35.15
N SER A 124 -4.33 37.89 -34.52
CA SER A 124 -5.77 38.18 -34.45
C SER A 124 -6.34 37.90 -33.05
N SER A 125 -6.90 38.93 -32.43
CA SER A 125 -7.39 38.87 -31.04
C SER A 125 -8.49 37.80 -30.84
N ALA A 126 -9.34 37.59 -31.85
CA ALA A 126 -10.35 36.55 -31.82
C ALA A 126 -9.74 35.13 -31.87
N ALA A 127 -8.75 34.87 -32.74
CA ALA A 127 -8.10 33.56 -32.81
C ALA A 127 -7.23 33.29 -31.58
N GLU A 128 -6.55 34.31 -31.05
CA GLU A 128 -5.79 34.22 -29.80
C GLU A 128 -6.68 33.82 -28.62
N THR A 129 -7.89 34.40 -28.52
CA THR A 129 -8.85 34.05 -27.47
C THR A 129 -9.32 32.60 -27.60
N VAL A 130 -9.67 32.16 -28.81
CA VAL A 130 -10.12 30.78 -29.07
C VAL A 130 -8.98 29.77 -28.81
N ALA A 131 -7.76 30.10 -29.23
CA ALA A 131 -6.57 29.30 -29.00
C ALA A 131 -6.26 29.16 -27.51
N ALA A 132 -6.32 30.26 -26.74
CA ALA A 132 -6.12 30.24 -25.30
C ALA A 132 -7.14 29.34 -24.58
N ILE A 133 -8.43 29.43 -24.94
CA ILE A 133 -9.47 28.56 -24.38
C ILE A 133 -9.20 27.09 -24.76
N GLY A 134 -8.86 26.82 -26.02
CA GLY A 134 -8.50 25.48 -26.49
C GLY A 134 -7.31 24.88 -25.74
N ALA A 135 -6.25 25.67 -25.51
CA ALA A 135 -5.06 25.27 -24.77
C ALA A 135 -5.39 24.94 -23.30
N VAL A 136 -6.21 25.75 -22.62
CA VAL A 136 -6.63 25.47 -21.24
C VAL A 136 -7.46 24.19 -21.15
N LEU A 137 -8.45 24.01 -22.03
CA LEU A 137 -9.29 22.81 -22.02
C LEU A 137 -8.49 21.54 -22.31
N THR A 138 -7.59 21.60 -23.28
CA THR A 138 -6.71 20.46 -23.60
C THR A 138 -5.65 20.21 -22.52
N ALA A 139 -5.17 21.25 -21.82
CA ALA A 139 -4.30 21.09 -20.65
C ALA A 139 -5.01 20.35 -19.52
N LEU A 140 -6.25 20.75 -19.20
CA LEU A 140 -7.07 20.07 -18.19
C LEU A 140 -7.32 18.60 -18.57
N LEU A 141 -7.62 18.34 -19.84
CA LEU A 141 -7.78 16.99 -20.36
C LEU A 141 -6.48 16.17 -20.27
N ALA A 142 -5.33 16.78 -20.59
CA ALA A 142 -4.03 16.13 -20.50
C ALA A 142 -3.66 15.79 -19.05
N VAL A 143 -3.86 16.72 -18.11
CA VAL A 143 -3.65 16.47 -16.68
C VAL A 143 -4.59 15.37 -16.18
N GLY A 144 -5.88 15.43 -16.54
CA GLY A 144 -6.84 14.37 -16.21
C GLY A 144 -6.43 13.00 -16.76
N SER A 145 -5.88 12.97 -17.98
CA SER A 145 -5.37 11.76 -18.64
C SER A 145 -4.16 11.16 -17.90
N LEU A 146 -3.24 12.00 -17.44
CA LEU A 146 -2.09 11.57 -16.63
C LEU A 146 -2.52 10.97 -15.30
N VAL A 147 -3.47 11.61 -14.62
CA VAL A 147 -4.04 11.10 -13.36
C VAL A 147 -4.78 9.77 -13.60
N ALA A 148 -5.56 9.68 -14.69
CA ALA A 148 -6.25 8.46 -15.07
C ALA A 148 -5.27 7.31 -15.35
N TYR A 149 -4.18 7.58 -16.07
CA TYR A 149 -3.10 6.60 -16.27
C TYR A 149 -2.48 6.16 -14.95
N ALA A 150 -2.09 7.12 -14.09
CA ALA A 150 -1.49 6.85 -12.79
C ALA A 150 -2.41 6.08 -11.83
N TYR A 151 -3.73 6.15 -12.03
CA TYR A 151 -4.73 5.40 -11.28
C TYR A 151 -4.96 3.98 -11.83
N LEU A 152 -5.10 3.86 -13.16
CA LEU A 152 -5.47 2.62 -13.83
C LEU A 152 -4.31 1.66 -14.04
N GLN A 153 -3.10 2.17 -14.29
CA GLN A 153 -1.91 1.35 -14.49
C GLN A 153 -1.64 0.40 -13.31
N PRO A 154 -1.52 0.88 -12.04
CA PRO A 154 -1.29 -0.02 -10.91
C PRO A 154 -2.44 -0.98 -10.65
N LEU A 155 -3.68 -0.59 -10.98
CA LEU A 155 -4.86 -1.43 -10.85
C LEU A 155 -4.79 -2.63 -11.80
N ALA A 156 -4.43 -2.36 -13.06
CA ALA A 156 -4.25 -3.38 -14.10
C ALA A 156 -3.11 -4.34 -13.75
N LEU A 157 -1.99 -3.81 -13.26
CA LEU A 157 -0.85 -4.61 -12.80
C LEU A 157 -1.18 -5.48 -11.59
N ALA A 158 -1.95 -4.95 -10.63
CA ALA A 158 -2.40 -5.72 -9.48
C ALA A 158 -3.31 -6.89 -9.90
N ASN A 159 -4.21 -6.67 -10.87
CA ASN A 159 -5.07 -7.73 -11.38
C ASN A 159 -4.31 -8.76 -12.22
N LEU A 160 -3.33 -8.32 -13.02
CA LEU A 160 -2.36 -9.18 -13.72
C LEU A 160 -1.63 -10.09 -12.73
N ALA A 161 -1.11 -9.50 -11.64
CA ALA A 161 -0.33 -10.23 -10.65
C ALA A 161 -1.19 -11.26 -9.88
N ARG A 162 -2.47 -10.94 -9.63
CA ARG A 162 -3.44 -11.82 -8.97
C ARG A 162 -3.83 -13.02 -9.84
N GLU A 163 -4.13 -12.78 -11.12
CA GLU A 163 -4.65 -13.80 -12.05
C GLU A 163 -3.54 -14.53 -12.84
N GLY A 164 -2.32 -13.98 -12.86
CA GLY A 164 -1.16 -14.59 -13.52
C GLY A 164 -1.17 -14.58 -15.06
N ARG A 165 -2.19 -13.99 -15.69
CA ARG A 165 -2.36 -13.92 -17.16
C ARG A 165 -2.40 -12.48 -17.67
N LEU A 166 -1.73 -12.20 -18.79
CA LEU A 166 -1.67 -10.86 -19.41
C LEU A 166 -3.06 -10.25 -19.67
N GLY A 167 -3.99 -11.05 -20.20
CA GLY A 167 -5.35 -10.59 -20.49
C GLY A 167 -6.17 -10.16 -19.27
N ALA A 168 -5.76 -10.52 -18.04
CA ALA A 168 -6.46 -10.08 -16.84
C ALA A 168 -6.25 -8.58 -16.57
N ALA A 169 -5.14 -8.01 -17.03
CA ALA A 169 -4.87 -6.58 -16.89
C ALA A 169 -5.98 -5.72 -17.54
N PHE A 170 -6.62 -6.23 -18.59
CA PHE A 170 -7.60 -5.53 -19.41
C PHE A 170 -9.05 -5.97 -19.14
N ASP A 171 -9.30 -6.72 -18.06
CA ASP A 171 -10.65 -7.11 -17.68
C ASP A 171 -11.44 -5.91 -17.16
N LEU A 172 -12.16 -5.24 -18.07
CA LEU A 172 -12.93 -4.04 -17.77
C LEU A 172 -13.97 -4.24 -16.66
N GLY A 173 -14.54 -5.45 -16.52
CA GLY A 173 -15.51 -5.74 -15.47
C GLY A 173 -14.86 -5.64 -14.09
N THR A 174 -13.72 -6.29 -13.93
CA THR A 174 -12.94 -6.27 -12.69
C THR A 174 -12.33 -4.89 -12.43
N ILE A 175 -11.73 -4.27 -13.45
CA ILE A 175 -11.10 -2.94 -13.33
C ILE A 175 -12.13 -1.88 -12.98
N ARG A 176 -13.33 -1.89 -13.57
CA ARG A 176 -14.40 -0.95 -13.21
C ARG A 176 -14.90 -1.18 -11.79
N LYS A 177 -15.17 -2.43 -11.42
CA LYS A 177 -15.66 -2.77 -10.07
C LYS A 177 -14.66 -2.35 -8.99
N ALA A 178 -13.38 -2.70 -9.18
CA ALA A 178 -12.34 -2.39 -8.22
C ALA A 178 -11.97 -0.90 -8.23
N GLY A 179 -11.81 -0.33 -9.42
CA GLY A 179 -11.41 1.06 -9.61
C GLY A 179 -12.42 2.08 -9.10
N LEU A 180 -13.72 1.77 -9.10
CA LEU A 180 -14.77 2.63 -8.53
C LEU A 180 -14.97 2.40 -7.02
N SER A 181 -14.28 1.44 -6.42
CA SER A 181 -14.41 1.17 -4.99
C SER A 181 -13.69 2.21 -4.15
N ARG A 182 -14.30 2.59 -3.01
CA ARG A 182 -13.65 3.46 -2.02
C ARG A 182 -12.36 2.83 -1.47
N ALA A 183 -12.32 1.50 -1.35
CA ALA A 183 -11.18 0.77 -0.81
C ALA A 183 -9.92 0.87 -1.70
N TYR A 184 -10.10 0.79 -3.02
CA TYR A 184 -8.98 1.00 -3.94
C TYR A 184 -8.60 2.47 -4.04
N ALA A 185 -9.56 3.39 -4.08
CA ALA A 185 -9.28 4.83 -4.12
C ALA A 185 -8.46 5.31 -2.91
N THR A 186 -8.78 4.83 -1.69
CA THR A 186 -8.00 5.16 -0.49
C THR A 186 -6.60 4.55 -0.52
N ALA A 187 -6.47 3.30 -0.97
CA ALA A 187 -5.17 2.67 -1.14
C ALA A 187 -4.31 3.38 -2.19
N TRP A 188 -4.92 3.84 -3.29
CA TRP A 188 -4.24 4.61 -4.32
C TRP A 188 -3.74 5.95 -3.78
N ALA A 189 -4.59 6.69 -3.06
CA ALA A 189 -4.21 7.97 -2.46
C ALA A 189 -3.09 7.82 -1.43
N LEU A 190 -3.13 6.79 -0.59
CA LEU A 190 -2.03 6.47 0.34
C LEU A 190 -0.74 6.10 -0.42
N GLY A 191 -0.84 5.32 -1.50
CA GLY A 191 0.31 4.99 -2.34
C GLY A 191 0.90 6.22 -3.03
N ALA A 192 0.07 7.16 -3.47
CA ALA A 192 0.50 8.43 -4.03
C ALA A 192 1.20 9.31 -2.97
N LEU A 193 0.70 9.32 -1.73
CA LEU A 193 1.35 9.98 -0.61
C LEU A 193 2.73 9.38 -0.30
N VAL A 194 2.81 8.05 -0.20
CA VAL A 194 4.08 7.33 0.02
C VAL A 194 5.07 7.63 -1.10
N TRP A 195 4.62 7.64 -2.35
CA TRP A 195 5.46 8.00 -3.49
C TRP A 195 5.94 9.45 -3.42
N ALA A 196 5.07 10.40 -3.14
CA ALA A 196 5.44 11.81 -3.05
C ALA A 196 6.48 12.07 -1.95
N VAL A 197 6.27 11.46 -0.77
CA VAL A 197 7.23 11.53 0.35
C VAL A 197 8.54 10.83 -0.02
N GLY A 198 8.47 9.63 -0.58
CA GLY A 198 9.63 8.88 -1.05
C GLY A 198 10.47 9.66 -2.06
N ALA A 199 9.82 10.25 -3.06
CA ALA A 199 10.48 11.06 -4.09
C ALA A 199 11.10 12.34 -3.52
N ALA A 200 10.43 13.01 -2.58
CA ALA A 200 10.97 14.18 -1.91
C ALA A 200 12.22 13.83 -1.08
N LEU A 201 12.16 12.71 -0.34
CA LEU A 201 13.30 12.20 0.42
C LEU A 201 14.45 11.77 -0.50
N GLU A 202 14.15 11.00 -1.55
CA GLU A 202 15.12 10.58 -2.56
C GLU A 202 15.86 11.78 -3.16
N GLY A 203 15.12 12.83 -3.57
CA GLY A 203 15.71 14.06 -4.10
C GLY A 203 16.58 14.81 -3.10
N ALA A 204 16.15 14.90 -1.83
CA ALA A 204 16.92 15.55 -0.77
C ALA A 204 18.19 14.76 -0.39
N LEU A 205 18.15 13.43 -0.47
CA LEU A 205 19.22 12.51 -0.10
C LEU A 205 20.13 12.11 -1.27
N TRP A 206 19.93 12.70 -2.45
CA TRP A 206 20.67 12.37 -3.67
C TRP A 206 22.21 12.46 -3.49
N VAL A 207 22.68 13.43 -2.71
CA VAL A 207 24.11 13.66 -2.43
C VAL A 207 24.77 12.47 -1.70
N VAL A 208 24.01 11.67 -0.95
CA VAL A 208 24.54 10.60 -0.09
C VAL A 208 24.35 9.22 -0.71
N THR A 209 23.80 9.10 -1.93
CA THR A 209 23.43 7.82 -2.59
C THR A 209 22.33 7.02 -1.85
N ILE A 210 22.05 7.33 -0.57
CA ILE A 210 21.01 6.71 0.26
C ILE A 210 19.60 6.94 -0.32
N GLY A 211 19.38 8.07 -0.98
CA GLY A 211 18.08 8.44 -1.55
C GLY A 211 17.49 7.34 -2.46
N LEU A 212 18.34 6.61 -3.18
CA LEU A 212 17.89 5.56 -4.07
C LEU A 212 17.28 4.34 -3.34
N PHE A 213 17.84 3.98 -2.18
CA PHE A 213 17.28 2.90 -1.36
C PHE A 213 15.93 3.32 -0.76
N VAL A 214 15.78 4.62 -0.43
CA VAL A 214 14.52 5.20 0.03
C VAL A 214 13.47 5.17 -1.09
N GLY A 215 13.85 5.51 -2.33
CA GLY A 215 12.99 5.43 -3.50
C GLY A 215 12.48 4.00 -3.74
N PHE A 216 13.38 3.01 -3.74
CA PHE A 216 13.01 1.61 -3.84
C PHE A 216 12.06 1.17 -2.72
N TYR A 217 12.37 1.52 -1.48
CA TYR A 217 11.54 1.18 -0.32
C TYR A 217 10.12 1.76 -0.45
N ALA A 218 10.02 3.03 -0.84
CA ALA A 218 8.75 3.71 -1.07
C ALA A 218 7.94 3.05 -2.20
N ASP A 219 8.59 2.64 -3.29
CA ASP A 219 7.93 1.90 -4.37
C ASP A 219 7.37 0.56 -3.88
N VAL A 220 8.13 -0.23 -3.12
CA VAL A 220 7.63 -1.51 -2.58
C VAL A 220 6.41 -1.28 -1.68
N ALA A 221 6.47 -0.30 -0.78
CA ALA A 221 5.35 0.08 0.08
C ALA A 221 4.12 0.54 -0.73
N ARG A 222 4.34 1.33 -1.79
CA ARG A 222 3.30 1.78 -2.72
C ARG A 222 2.62 0.60 -3.43
N TYR A 223 3.38 -0.34 -3.99
CA TYR A 223 2.82 -1.52 -4.66
C TYR A 223 2.13 -2.46 -3.68
N TYR A 224 2.60 -2.56 -2.44
CA TYR A 224 1.89 -3.28 -1.37
C TYR A 224 0.49 -2.69 -1.14
N LEU A 225 0.38 -1.36 -1.03
CA LEU A 225 -0.91 -0.68 -0.86
C LEU A 225 -1.85 -0.96 -2.03
N TYR A 226 -1.35 -0.93 -3.27
CA TYR A 226 -2.15 -1.20 -4.47
C TYR A 226 -2.71 -2.63 -4.49
N GLY A 227 -1.89 -3.63 -4.17
CA GLY A 227 -2.34 -5.03 -4.08
C GLY A 227 -3.38 -5.22 -2.98
N ARG A 228 -3.15 -4.66 -1.79
CA ARG A 228 -4.10 -4.73 -0.67
C ARG A 228 -5.41 -3.99 -0.95
N GLY A 229 -5.33 -2.85 -1.64
CA GLY A 229 -6.49 -2.06 -2.07
C GLY A 229 -7.37 -2.85 -3.03
N LEU A 230 -6.76 -3.48 -4.04
CA LEU A 230 -7.49 -4.34 -4.99
C LEU A 230 -8.17 -5.52 -4.28
N GLY A 231 -7.45 -6.23 -3.39
CA GLY A 231 -8.03 -7.34 -2.62
C GLY A 231 -9.28 -6.93 -1.86
N ARG A 232 -9.21 -5.83 -1.09
CA ARG A 232 -10.37 -5.29 -0.35
C ARG A 232 -11.50 -4.82 -1.26
N ALA A 233 -11.18 -4.24 -2.41
CA ALA A 233 -12.18 -3.81 -3.38
C ALA A 233 -13.00 -4.98 -3.94
N LEU A 234 -12.37 -6.15 -4.12
CA LEU A 234 -13.02 -7.34 -4.66
C LEU A 234 -13.73 -8.17 -3.59
N SER A 235 -13.23 -8.20 -2.35
CA SER A 235 -13.80 -8.95 -1.23
C SER A 235 -15.04 -8.30 -0.58
N GLY A 236 -15.39 -7.06 -0.95
CA GLY A 236 -16.49 -6.31 -0.31
C GLY A 236 -16.11 -5.73 1.07
N PRO A 237 -16.98 -4.94 1.73
CA PRO A 237 -16.71 -4.43 3.07
C PRO A 237 -16.37 -5.59 3.99
N PRO A 238 -15.37 -5.46 4.90
CA PRO A 238 -15.13 -6.49 5.90
C PRO A 238 -16.47 -6.77 6.57
N ALA A 239 -16.90 -8.03 6.56
CA ALA A 239 -18.01 -8.47 7.40
C ALA A 239 -17.69 -7.90 8.79
N ARG A 240 -18.63 -7.14 9.38
CA ARG A 240 -18.48 -6.70 10.77
C ARG A 240 -18.05 -7.93 11.53
N GLU A 241 -16.86 -7.87 12.10
CA GLU A 241 -16.33 -8.95 12.90
C GLU A 241 -17.45 -9.31 13.88
N PRO A 242 -17.99 -10.54 13.86
CA PRO A 242 -19.02 -10.91 14.81
C PRO A 242 -18.44 -10.57 16.20
N PRO A 243 -19.23 -9.96 17.10
CA PRO A 243 -18.73 -9.59 18.43
C PRO A 243 -17.93 -10.77 18.98
N ARG A 244 -16.73 -10.50 19.48
CA ARG A 244 -15.83 -11.56 19.95
C ARG A 244 -16.62 -12.43 20.92
N ALA A 245 -16.25 -13.70 21.04
CA ALA A 245 -16.91 -14.56 22.02
C ALA A 245 -16.88 -13.98 23.45
N GLU A 246 -15.93 -13.07 23.72
CA GLU A 246 -15.83 -12.25 24.94
C GLU A 246 -16.91 -11.17 25.07
N ASP A 247 -17.39 -10.60 23.95
CA ASP A 247 -18.45 -9.58 23.90
C ASP A 247 -19.85 -10.19 23.77
N ARG A 248 -19.93 -11.51 23.51
CA ARG A 248 -21.19 -12.24 23.73
C ARG A 248 -21.36 -12.35 25.22
N GLU A 249 -22.32 -11.61 25.78
CA GLU A 249 -22.96 -12.00 27.04
C GLU A 249 -23.40 -13.47 26.88
N LEU A 250 -22.57 -14.37 27.41
CA LEU A 250 -22.94 -15.77 27.56
C LEU A 250 -24.20 -15.76 28.41
N PRO A 251 -25.28 -16.46 28.00
CA PRO A 251 -26.41 -16.64 28.90
C PRO A 251 -25.85 -17.20 30.20
N PRO A 252 -26.31 -16.70 31.36
CA PRO A 252 -25.78 -17.12 32.64
C PRO A 252 -25.79 -18.65 32.68
N PRO A 253 -24.73 -19.29 33.23
CA PRO A 253 -24.63 -20.73 33.27
C PRO A 253 -25.95 -21.28 33.80
N VAL A 254 -26.57 -22.19 33.05
CA VAL A 254 -27.81 -22.84 33.47
C VAL A 254 -27.43 -23.75 34.63
N VAL A 255 -27.49 -23.20 35.85
CA VAL A 255 -27.26 -23.96 37.07
C VAL A 255 -28.35 -25.04 37.15
N PRO A 256 -28.00 -26.33 37.09
CA PRO A 256 -28.96 -27.42 37.21
C PRO A 256 -29.73 -27.28 38.53
N ALA A 257 -31.01 -27.62 38.53
CA ALA A 257 -31.88 -27.44 39.71
C ALA A 257 -31.35 -28.16 40.97
N SER A 258 -30.53 -29.21 40.79
CA SER A 258 -29.85 -29.93 41.87
C SER A 258 -28.80 -29.08 42.61
N GLU A 259 -28.15 -28.13 41.95
CA GLU A 259 -27.15 -27.24 42.57
C GLU A 259 -27.80 -26.03 43.25
N ARG A 260 -28.96 -25.57 42.74
CA ARG A 260 -29.74 -24.51 43.41
C ARG A 260 -30.28 -24.93 44.77
N ALA A 261 -30.55 -26.22 44.96
CA ALA A 261 -31.00 -26.76 46.24
C ALA A 261 -29.86 -26.90 47.27
N ALA A 262 -28.60 -26.82 46.84
CA ALA A 262 -27.42 -26.99 47.71
C ALA A 262 -26.81 -25.65 48.19
N CYS A 263 -27.15 -24.52 47.55
CA CYS A 263 -26.82 -23.19 48.05
C CYS A 263 -27.90 -22.73 49.05
N PRO A 264 -27.62 -22.60 50.36
CA PRO A 264 -28.58 -22.09 51.33
C PRO A 264 -28.75 -20.56 51.26
N VAL A 265 -28.05 -19.90 50.34
CA VAL A 265 -27.98 -18.44 50.24
C VAL A 265 -28.88 -17.99 49.09
N ASP A 266 -29.93 -17.25 49.45
CA ASP A 266 -30.82 -16.59 48.51
C ASP A 266 -30.02 -15.59 47.66
N PRO A 267 -29.98 -15.71 46.33
CA PRO A 267 -29.31 -14.75 45.46
C PRO A 267 -29.79 -13.30 45.67
N GLU A 268 -31.02 -13.08 46.17
CA GLU A 268 -31.53 -11.76 46.50
C GLU A 268 -30.91 -11.15 47.78
N THR A 269 -30.30 -11.98 48.64
CA THR A 269 -29.53 -11.50 49.80
C THR A 269 -28.06 -11.21 49.47
N ILE A 270 -27.59 -11.53 48.27
CA ILE A 270 -26.24 -11.14 47.84
C ILE A 270 -26.28 -9.65 47.51
N PRO A 271 -25.54 -8.80 48.23
CA PRO A 271 -25.48 -7.38 47.89
C PRO A 271 -24.95 -7.24 46.46
N ARG A 272 -25.74 -6.60 45.59
CA ARG A 272 -25.26 -6.21 44.25
C ARG A 272 -23.99 -5.40 44.45
N ILE A 273 -22.90 -5.84 43.84
CA ILE A 273 -21.69 -5.03 43.71
C ILE A 273 -22.11 -3.80 42.92
N GLU A 274 -22.14 -2.65 43.60
CA GLU A 274 -22.48 -1.40 42.96
C GLU A 274 -21.43 -1.05 41.93
N ASP A 275 -21.88 -0.54 40.78
CA ASP A 275 -21.00 0.04 39.80
C ASP A 275 -20.19 1.17 40.48
N PRO A 276 -18.84 1.15 40.39
CA PRO A 276 -17.96 2.11 41.05
C PRO A 276 -18.36 3.58 40.83
N ALA A 277 -18.97 3.92 39.68
CA ALA A 277 -19.46 5.27 39.42
C ALA A 277 -20.62 5.70 40.34
N THR A 278 -21.44 4.73 40.77
CA THR A 278 -22.60 4.92 41.66
C THR A 278 -22.17 5.01 43.12
N PHE A 279 -21.09 4.31 43.47
CA PHE A 279 -20.48 4.38 44.80
C PHE A 279 -19.79 5.73 45.05
N GLU A 280 -19.07 6.26 44.05
CA GLU A 280 -18.39 7.57 44.13
C GLU A 280 -19.38 8.73 44.35
N THR A 281 -20.54 8.66 43.70
CA THR A 281 -21.60 9.68 43.81
C THR A 281 -22.27 9.68 45.19
N ARG A 282 -22.40 8.52 45.84
CA ARG A 282 -22.98 8.43 47.20
C ARG A 282 -22.00 8.84 48.30
N THR A 283 -20.72 8.47 48.18
CA THR A 283 -19.72 8.71 49.24
C THR A 283 -19.02 10.06 49.12
N GLY A 284 -19.38 10.88 48.12
CA GLY A 284 -18.85 12.24 47.96
C GLY A 284 -17.34 12.26 47.71
N GLY A 285 -16.81 11.22 47.04
CA GLY A 285 -15.41 11.15 46.60
C GLY A 285 -14.34 11.26 47.70
N ARG A 286 -14.67 11.11 48.97
CA ARG A 286 -13.73 11.36 50.08
C ARG A 286 -12.79 10.20 50.43
N ASP A 287 -13.06 8.97 49.98
CA ASP A 287 -12.40 7.79 50.56
C ASP A 287 -11.13 7.31 49.82
N ARG A 288 -10.70 7.99 48.75
CA ARG A 288 -9.41 7.66 48.10
C ARG A 288 -8.17 7.94 48.97
N ARG A 289 -8.32 8.41 50.22
CA ARG A 289 -7.21 8.72 51.14
C ARG A 289 -7.07 7.77 52.34
N ARG A 290 -7.82 6.68 52.40
CA ARG A 290 -7.48 5.57 53.30
C ARG A 290 -7.08 4.38 52.44
N GLY A 291 -5.78 4.11 52.41
CA GLY A 291 -5.25 2.88 51.84
C GLY A 291 -5.95 1.68 52.48
N TRP A 292 -6.29 0.70 51.66
CA TRP A 292 -6.81 -0.57 52.13
C TRP A 292 -5.80 -1.21 53.09
N PRO A 293 -6.22 -1.87 54.18
CA PRO A 293 -5.29 -2.61 55.02
C PRO A 293 -4.66 -3.75 54.19
N ASP A 294 -3.33 -3.78 54.10
CA ASP A 294 -2.59 -4.90 53.52
C ASP A 294 -2.83 -6.15 54.35
N TRP A 295 -3.65 -7.07 53.85
CA TRP A 295 -4.00 -8.34 54.50
C TRP A 295 -2.99 -9.47 54.20
N GLU A 296 -1.83 -9.15 53.62
CA GLU A 296 -0.80 -10.12 53.20
C GLU A 296 0.38 -10.26 54.18
N SER A 297 0.23 -9.99 55.48
CA SER A 297 1.37 -10.06 56.43
C SER A 297 1.16 -10.82 57.75
N GLU A 298 0.28 -11.82 57.79
CA GLU A 298 0.23 -12.77 58.92
C GLU A 298 0.41 -14.22 58.43
N SER A 299 1.66 -14.57 58.14
CA SER A 299 2.17 -15.93 58.31
C SER A 299 3.00 -15.98 59.59
N ASP A 300 2.37 -16.52 60.64
CA ASP A 300 2.91 -16.76 61.98
C ASP A 300 4.13 -17.71 61.94
N PRO A 301 5.16 -17.54 62.79
CA PRO A 301 6.37 -18.32 62.79
C PRO A 301 6.28 -19.46 63.82
N ASP A 302 6.42 -20.71 63.39
CA ASP A 302 6.70 -21.82 64.31
C ASP A 302 7.58 -22.86 63.61
N GLU A 303 8.90 -22.62 63.65
CA GLU A 303 9.93 -23.64 63.47
C GLU A 303 10.90 -23.58 64.66
N ARG A 304 10.70 -24.49 65.62
CA ARG A 304 11.75 -25.27 66.31
C ARG A 304 11.11 -26.29 67.28
N PRO A 305 11.71 -27.48 67.47
CA PRO A 305 13.07 -27.66 67.99
C PRO A 305 14.08 -28.23 67.00
#